data_AF-A0A1P8C765-F1
#
_entry.id   AF-A0A1P8C765-F1
#
_cell.length_a   1.000
_cell.length_b   1.000
_cell.length_c   1.000
_cell.angle_alpha   90.00
_cell.angle_beta   90.00
_cell.angle_gamma   90.00
#
_symmetry.space_group_name_H-M   'P 1'
#
loop_
_entity.id
_entity.type
_entity.pdbx_description
1 polymer ?
#
loop_
_entity_poly.entity_id
_entity_poly.type
_entity_poly.pdbx_seq_one_letter_code
_entity_poly.pdbx_strand_id
1 'polypeptide(L)'
;MVILTSFMAMVSIIMLLGGIQAWASYNWKSAWNSLTALESGFESLKISNLFSSPFFMMAILFVLFDIELVLLIPSILNSNSQILITMMLIITLMATTLMVEWIWSGLKWAV
;
A
#
# COMPACT_ATOMS: atom_id res chain seq x y z
N MET A 1 42.34 -17.43 15.65
CA MET A 1 41.66 -18.48 16.44
C MET A 1 40.41 -17.94 17.13
N VAL A 2 40.50 -16.94 18.02
CA VAL A 2 39.35 -16.40 18.78
C VAL A 2 38.19 -15.89 17.92
N ILE A 3 38.47 -15.18 16.82
CA ILE A 3 37.44 -14.65 15.89
C ILE A 3 36.71 -15.79 15.14
N LEU A 4 37.44 -16.84 14.78
CA LEU A 4 36.90 -18.02 14.10
C LEU A 4 36.00 -18.83 15.06
N THR A 5 36.40 -18.94 16.33
CA THR A 5 35.58 -19.60 17.36
C THR A 5 34.33 -18.80 17.73
N SER A 6 34.39 -17.46 17.76
CA SER A 6 33.20 -16.64 18.01
C SER A 6 32.20 -16.69 16.84
N PHE A 7 32.69 -16.79 15.60
CA PHE A 7 31.82 -16.93 14.43
C PHE A 7 31.08 -18.26 14.43
N MET A 8 31.77 -19.37 14.72
CA MET A 8 31.14 -20.69 14.83
C MET A 8 30.10 -20.75 15.96
N ALA A 9 30.38 -20.10 17.10
CA ALA A 9 29.42 -20.02 18.21
C ALA A 9 28.14 -19.28 17.79
N MET A 10 28.26 -18.16 17.08
CA MET A 10 27.11 -17.37 16.63
C MET A 10 26.21 -18.15 15.66
N VAL A 11 26.80 -18.90 14.72
CA VAL A 11 26.05 -19.77 13.80
C VAL A 11 25.32 -20.89 14.56
N SER A 12 25.96 -21.49 15.56
CA SER A 12 25.34 -22.56 16.36
C SER A 12 24.12 -22.07 17.16
N ILE A 13 24.18 -20.84 17.67
CA ILE A 13 23.08 -20.23 18.44
C ILE A 13 21.88 -19.92 17.53
N ILE A 14 22.13 -19.42 16.31
CA ILE A 14 21.07 -19.13 15.33
C ILE A 14 20.34 -20.43 14.92
N MET A 15 21.08 -21.51 14.68
CA MET A 15 20.50 -22.82 14.36
C MET A 15 19.64 -23.36 15.51
N LEU A 16 20.09 -23.20 16.76
CA LEU A 16 19.31 -23.63 17.93
C LEU A 16 18.00 -22.85 18.06
N LEU A 17 18.04 -21.53 17.93
CA LEU A 17 16.85 -20.68 18.01
C LEU A 17 15.85 -20.98 16.87
N GLY A 18 16.35 -21.16 15.65
CA GLY A 18 15.51 -21.58 14.51
C GLY A 18 14.87 -22.95 14.70
N GLY A 19 15.60 -23.91 15.29
CA GLY A 19 15.07 -25.22 15.64
C GLY A 19 13.93 -25.15 16.65
N ILE A 20 14.08 -24.34 17.71
CA ILE A 20 13.04 -24.12 18.72
C ILE A 20 11.78 -23.50 18.10
N GLN A 21 11.94 -22.51 17.23
CA GLN A 21 10.82 -21.86 16.53
C GLN A 21 10.07 -22.84 15.61
N ALA A 22 10.79 -23.67 14.85
CA ALA A 22 10.19 -24.67 13.98
C ALA A 22 9.42 -25.72 14.78
N TRP A 23 9.95 -26.15 15.92
CA TRP A 23 9.29 -27.10 16.82
C TRP A 23 8.01 -26.51 17.44
N ALA A 24 8.08 -25.26 17.90
CA ALA A 24 6.92 -24.54 18.43
C ALA A 24 5.83 -24.35 17.35
N SER A 25 6.23 -23.95 16.14
CA SER A 25 5.31 -23.78 15.00
C SER A 25 4.67 -25.12 14.58
N TYR A 26 5.44 -26.21 14.57
CA TYR A 26 4.93 -27.54 14.26
C TYR A 26 3.85 -27.98 15.26
N ASN A 27 4.10 -27.79 16.56
CA ASN A 27 3.14 -28.13 17.61
C ASN A 27 1.87 -27.27 17.54
N TRP A 28 1.98 -25.99 17.14
CA TRP A 28 0.83 -25.09 17.00
C TRP A 28 0.02 -25.34 15.73
N LYS A 29 0.63 -25.88 14.66
CA LYS A 29 -0.05 -26.22 13.41
C LYS A 29 -1.05 -27.38 13.55
N SER A 30 -1.06 -28.10 14.68
CA SER A 30 -2.05 -29.15 15.00
C SER A 30 -3.46 -28.61 15.31
N ALA A 31 -3.63 -27.30 15.49
CA ALA A 31 -4.96 -26.68 15.58
C ALA A 31 -5.52 -26.42 14.17
N TRP A 32 -5.96 -27.48 13.49
CA TRP A 32 -6.45 -27.43 12.10
C TRP A 32 -7.72 -26.58 11.86
N ASN A 33 -8.38 -26.09 12.91
CA ASN A 33 -9.58 -25.27 12.78
C ASN A 33 -9.33 -23.75 12.72
N SER A 34 -8.06 -23.30 12.75
CA SER A 34 -7.71 -21.87 12.66
C SER A 34 -6.87 -21.50 11.44
N LEU A 35 -6.58 -22.47 10.56
CA LEU A 35 -5.73 -22.30 9.38
C LEU A 35 -6.51 -22.17 8.07
N THR A 36 -7.83 -22.36 8.09
CA THR A 36 -8.68 -21.84 7.03
C THR A 36 -8.75 -20.33 7.22
N ALA A 37 -8.75 -19.57 6.12
CA ALA A 37 -9.23 -18.19 6.21
C ALA A 37 -10.55 -18.20 7.00
N LEU A 38 -10.80 -17.18 7.82
CA LEU A 38 -12.02 -17.04 8.63
C LEU A 38 -13.25 -16.90 7.71
N GLU A 39 -13.57 -17.97 7.01
CA GLU A 39 -14.77 -18.20 6.24
C GLU A 39 -15.72 -18.77 7.27
N SER A 40 -16.61 -17.92 7.78
CA SER A 40 -17.80 -18.43 8.43
C SER A 40 -18.56 -19.27 7.39
N GLY A 41 -18.27 -20.58 7.31
CA GLY A 41 -19.10 -21.65 6.76
C GLY A 41 -19.85 -21.42 5.44
N PHE A 42 -19.40 -20.51 4.58
CA PHE A 42 -20.07 -20.20 3.33
C PHE A 42 -19.06 -20.19 2.20
N GLU A 43 -19.10 -21.27 1.44
CA GLU A 43 -18.36 -21.46 0.21
C GLU A 43 -18.75 -20.36 -0.77
N SER A 44 -17.85 -19.39 -0.95
CA SER A 44 -18.01 -18.37 -1.98
C SER A 44 -17.29 -18.81 -3.26
N LEU A 45 -17.84 -19.83 -3.91
CA LEU A 45 -17.63 -20.02 -5.36
C LEU A 45 -18.39 -18.91 -6.11
N LYS A 46 -17.94 -17.67 -5.92
CA LYS A 46 -18.22 -16.59 -6.85
C LYS A 46 -16.86 -16.09 -7.28
N ILE A 47 -16.56 -16.29 -8.56
CA ILE A 47 -15.50 -15.61 -9.27
C ILE A 47 -15.60 -14.14 -8.85
N SER A 48 -14.67 -13.72 -8.01
CA SER A 48 -14.61 -12.37 -7.51
C SER A 48 -14.39 -11.48 -8.72
N ASN A 49 -15.38 -10.67 -9.08
CA ASN A 49 -15.12 -9.50 -9.90
C ASN A 49 -14.17 -8.62 -9.06
N LEU A 50 -12.86 -8.87 -9.21
CA LEU A 50 -11.75 -8.34 -8.40
C LEU A 50 -11.56 -6.82 -8.49
N PHE A 51 -12.46 -6.14 -9.19
CA PHE A 51 -12.38 -4.71 -9.41
C PHE A 51 -13.67 -4.04 -8.96
N SER A 52 -13.60 -3.43 -7.78
CA SER A 52 -14.51 -2.34 -7.45
C SER A 52 -14.08 -1.12 -8.27
N SER A 53 -14.94 -0.68 -9.18
CA SER A 53 -14.75 0.55 -9.97
C SER A 53 -14.42 1.80 -9.13
N PRO A 54 -14.96 2.02 -7.90
CA PRO A 54 -14.59 3.20 -7.12
C PRO A 54 -13.14 3.17 -6.62
N PHE A 55 -12.59 1.99 -6.31
CA PHE A 55 -11.20 1.87 -5.86
C PHE A 55 -10.22 2.21 -6.98
N PHE A 56 -10.52 1.76 -8.20
CA PHE A 56 -9.71 2.05 -9.38
C PHE A 56 -9.70 3.55 -9.71
N MET A 57 -10.86 4.21 -9.62
CA MET A 57 -10.97 5.64 -9.87
C MET A 57 -10.19 6.47 -8.83
N MET A 58 -10.22 6.06 -7.55
CA MET A 58 -9.41 6.68 -6.50
C MET A 58 -7.89 6.53 -6.78
N ALA A 59 -7.46 5.40 -7.32
CA ALA A 59 -6.06 5.18 -7.68
C ALA A 59 -5.60 6.09 -8.83
N ILE A 60 -6.45 6.28 -9.86
CA ILE A 60 -6.15 7.20 -10.97
C ILE A 60 -6.09 8.64 -10.46
N LEU A 61 -7.07 9.06 -9.66
CA LEU A 61 -7.06 10.37 -9.01
C LEU A 61 -5.76 10.60 -8.23
N PHE A 62 -5.39 9.65 -7.37
CA PHE A 62 -4.19 9.76 -6.56
C PHE A 62 -2.94 9.97 -7.43
N VAL A 63 -2.76 9.19 -8.50
CA VAL A 63 -1.63 9.34 -9.42
C VAL A 63 -1.65 10.70 -10.13
N LEU A 64 -2.82 11.18 -10.54
CA LEU A 64 -2.98 12.46 -11.23
C LEU A 64 -2.63 13.63 -10.30
N PHE A 65 -3.17 13.63 -9.08
CA PHE A 65 -2.85 14.63 -8.04
C PHE A 65 -1.36 14.60 -7.66
N ASP A 66 -0.74 13.43 -7.58
CA ASP A 66 0.69 13.28 -7.22
C ASP A 66 1.62 13.86 -8.31
N ILE A 67 1.35 13.60 -9.58
CA ILE A 67 2.13 14.16 -10.70
C ILE A 67 2.06 15.70 -10.73
N GLU A 68 0.87 16.25 -10.51
CA GLU A 68 0.66 17.69 -10.48
C GLU A 68 1.34 18.34 -9.26
N LEU A 69 1.40 17.66 -8.10
CA LEU A 69 2.17 18.12 -6.94
C LEU A 69 3.69 18.11 -7.21
N VAL A 70 4.20 17.09 -7.89
CA VAL A 70 5.61 17.04 -8.32
C VAL A 70 5.96 18.24 -9.20
N LEU A 71 5.04 18.68 -10.05
CA LEU A 71 5.21 19.87 -10.90
C LEU A 71 5.13 21.18 -10.10
N LEU A 72 4.35 21.22 -9.01
CA LEU A 72 4.09 22.43 -8.20
C LEU A 72 5.24 22.78 -7.24
N ILE A 73 5.94 21.79 -6.68
CA ILE A 73 7.07 21.99 -5.75
C ILE A 73 8.23 22.85 -6.33
N PRO A 74 8.82 22.54 -7.51
CA PRO A 74 9.96 23.29 -8.04
C PRO A 74 9.62 24.75 -8.39
N SER A 75 8.37 25.01 -8.69
CA SER A 75 7.83 26.32 -9.05
C SER A 75 7.49 27.21 -7.87
N ILE A 76 7.22 26.65 -6.68
CA ILE A 76 7.18 27.45 -5.44
C ILE A 76 8.57 27.99 -5.11
N LEU A 77 9.62 27.19 -5.38
CA LEU A 77 11.00 27.55 -5.08
C LEU A 77 11.54 28.66 -6.02
N ASN A 78 10.96 28.82 -7.21
CA ASN A 78 11.35 29.83 -8.19
C ASN A 78 10.32 30.97 -8.26
N SER A 79 10.64 32.11 -7.66
CA SER A 79 9.76 33.29 -7.55
C SER A 79 9.73 34.18 -8.82
N ASN A 80 9.71 33.58 -10.02
CA ASN A 80 9.55 34.35 -11.26
C ASN A 80 8.07 34.65 -11.53
N SER A 81 7.76 35.86 -11.99
CA SER A 81 6.39 36.30 -12.30
C SER A 81 5.69 35.45 -13.36
N GLN A 82 6.44 34.90 -14.32
CA GLN A 82 5.91 33.98 -15.33
C GLN A 82 5.51 32.62 -14.73
N ILE A 83 6.20 32.18 -13.68
CA ILE A 83 5.94 30.89 -13.00
C ILE A 83 4.66 30.97 -12.16
N LEU A 84 4.34 32.14 -11.59
CA LEU A 84 3.09 32.37 -10.85
C LEU A 84 1.85 32.07 -11.70
N ILE A 85 1.85 32.45 -12.98
CA ILE A 85 0.73 32.18 -13.88
C ILE A 85 0.57 30.67 -14.10
N THR A 86 1.68 29.96 -14.33
CA THR A 86 1.65 28.50 -14.48
C THR A 86 1.20 27.79 -13.20
N MET A 87 1.56 28.31 -12.02
CA MET A 87 1.08 27.81 -10.73
C MET A 87 -0.42 27.97 -10.56
N MET A 88 -0.95 29.15 -10.85
CA MET A 88 -2.38 29.40 -10.77
C MET A 88 -3.16 28.49 -11.73
N LEU A 89 -2.65 28.30 -12.95
CA LEU A 89 -3.26 27.38 -13.92
C LEU A 89 -3.30 25.94 -13.40
N ILE A 90 -2.17 25.42 -12.90
CA ILE A 90 -2.10 24.06 -12.35
C ILE A 90 -3.09 23.89 -11.18
N ILE A 91 -3.12 24.83 -10.23
CA ILE A 91 -4.04 24.78 -9.07
C ILE A 91 -5.51 24.81 -9.52
N THR A 92 -5.86 25.64 -10.50
CA THR A 92 -7.23 25.66 -11.04
C THR A 92 -7.60 24.36 -11.73
N LEU A 93 -6.65 23.73 -12.42
CA LEU A 93 -6.84 22.44 -13.07
C LEU A 93 -7.04 21.32 -12.02
N MET A 94 -6.24 21.30 -10.94
CA MET A 94 -6.43 20.41 -9.79
C MET A 94 -7.84 20.56 -9.17
N ALA A 95 -8.30 21.80 -8.99
CA ALA A 95 -9.59 22.07 -8.37
C ALA A 95 -10.76 21.64 -9.27
N THR A 96 -10.65 21.89 -10.57
CA THR A 96 -11.70 21.53 -11.54
C THR A 96 -11.83 20.03 -11.74
N THR A 97 -10.72 19.30 -11.83
CA THR A 97 -10.72 17.82 -11.93
C THR A 97 -11.38 17.20 -10.70
N LEU A 98 -11.01 17.64 -9.49
CA LEU A 98 -11.62 17.18 -8.24
C LEU A 98 -13.13 17.44 -8.21
N MET A 99 -13.55 18.65 -8.59
CA MET A 99 -14.96 19.04 -8.59
C MET A 99 -15.79 18.22 -9.58
N VAL A 100 -15.28 17.99 -10.79
CA VAL A 100 -15.98 17.18 -11.81
C VAL A 100 -16.21 15.76 -11.30
N GLU A 101 -15.19 15.14 -10.71
CA GLU A 101 -15.32 13.78 -10.20
C GLU A 101 -16.24 13.66 -8.98
N TRP A 102 -16.25 14.70 -8.12
CA TRP A 102 -17.18 14.78 -7.01
C TRP A 102 -18.63 14.84 -7.50
N ILE A 103 -18.91 15.69 -8.50
CA ILE A 103 -20.26 15.88 -9.05
C ILE A 103 -20.75 14.61 -9.77
N TRP A 104 -19.87 13.91 -10.50
CA TRP A 104 -20.22 12.66 -11.19
C TRP A 104 -20.38 11.46 -10.25
N SER A 105 -20.22 11.66 -8.94
CA SER A 105 -20.40 10.64 -7.92
C SER A 105 -19.47 9.43 -8.10
N GLY A 106 -18.30 9.64 -8.70
CA GLY A 106 -17.28 8.60 -8.92
C GLY A 106 -16.71 8.05 -7.62
N LEU A 107 -16.76 8.84 -6.54
CA LEU A 107 -16.33 8.45 -5.20
C LEU A 107 -17.49 7.99 -4.29
N LYS A 108 -18.56 7.43 -4.86
CA LYS A 108 -19.59 6.77 -4.04
C LYS A 108 -19.01 5.51 -3.41
N TRP A 109 -18.63 5.61 -2.16
CA TRP A 109 -18.34 4.46 -1.33
C TRP A 109 -19.66 3.74 -1.05
N ALA A 110 -19.79 2.50 -1.53
CA ALA A 110 -20.83 1.60 -1.06
C ALA A 110 -20.50 1.26 0.41
N VAL A 111 -21.49 1.41 1.28
CA VAL A 111 -21.49 0.79 2.62
C VAL A 111 -21.72 -0.70 2.47
#